data_AF-A0A1E7FU80-F1
#
_entry.id   AF-A0A1E7FU80-F1
#
_cell.length_a   1.000
_cell.length_b   1.000
_cell.length_c   1.000
_cell.angle_alpha   90.00
_cell.angle_beta   90.00
_cell.angle_gamma   90.00
#
_symmetry.space_group_name_H-M   'P 1'
#
loop_
_entity.id
_entity.type
_entity.pdbx_description
1 polymer ?
#
loop_
_entity_poly.entity_id
_entity_poly.type
_entity_poly.pdbx_seq_one_letter_code
_entity_poly.pdbx_strand_id
1 'polypeptide(L)'
;MDTNRVEGWYPQIKLLDELHEEQPNSTFVLIFRPLKDWFNSINHWPGIKERMSKFTMPGLVLTKQQQIDIQLGRWWCSHVNHIRDYVKQYPSHKLIELDLYDTKTSSEVLDDIFQKHKKHEDEDSSNGNEKRESCWGHANVNKKAATTT
;
A
#
# COMPACT_ATOMS: atom_id res chain seq x y z
N MET A 1 -13.48 5.43 -2.45
CA MET A 1 -13.72 4.35 -3.43
C MET A 1 -14.99 4.71 -4.17
N ASP A 2 -14.91 4.80 -5.49
CA ASP A 2 -16.04 5.11 -6.37
C ASP A 2 -17.08 3.98 -6.27
N THR A 3 -18.25 4.30 -5.71
CA THR A 3 -19.35 3.35 -5.56
C THR A 3 -20.11 3.11 -6.87
N ASN A 4 -19.77 3.84 -7.94
CA ASN A 4 -20.37 3.68 -9.26
C ASN A 4 -19.70 2.58 -10.09
N ARG A 5 -18.61 1.97 -9.60
CA ARG A 5 -17.98 0.82 -10.25
C ARG A 5 -18.59 -0.48 -9.76
N VAL A 6 -19.06 -1.29 -10.72
CA VAL A 6 -19.64 -2.62 -10.47
C VAL A 6 -18.60 -3.59 -9.89
N GLU A 7 -17.31 -3.35 -10.17
CA GLU A 7 -16.21 -4.15 -9.67
C GLU A 7 -15.24 -3.34 -8.81
N GLY A 8 -15.01 -3.83 -7.59
CA GLY A 8 -14.00 -3.31 -6.69
C GLY A 8 -12.65 -3.89 -7.04
N TRP A 9 -11.70 -2.99 -7.28
CA TRP A 9 -10.35 -3.34 -7.68
C TRP A 9 -9.38 -3.09 -6.53
N TYR A 10 -8.64 -4.14 -6.16
CA TYR A 10 -7.58 -4.09 -5.15
C TYR A 10 -6.28 -4.58 -5.81
N PRO A 11 -5.61 -3.74 -6.63
CA PRO A 11 -4.36 -4.11 -7.30
C PRO A 11 -3.33 -4.73 -6.36
N GLN A 12 -3.18 -4.14 -5.18
CA GLN A 12 -2.22 -4.58 -4.15
C GLN A 12 -2.53 -5.96 -3.54
N ILE A 13 -3.66 -6.56 -3.91
CA ILE A 13 -4.08 -7.90 -3.48
C ILE A 13 -4.19 -8.84 -4.67
N LYS A 14 -4.65 -8.34 -5.83
CA LYS A 14 -4.99 -9.16 -7.01
C LYS A 14 -3.90 -9.23 -8.07
N LEU A 15 -3.03 -8.22 -8.15
CA LEU A 15 -2.14 -8.01 -9.29
C LEU A 15 -0.66 -8.03 -8.89
N LEU A 16 -0.27 -8.94 -7.99
CA LEU A 16 1.13 -8.98 -7.55
C LEU A 16 2.06 -9.35 -8.70
N ASP A 17 1.66 -10.31 -9.54
CA ASP A 17 2.44 -10.75 -10.70
C ASP A 17 2.61 -9.63 -11.72
N GLU A 18 1.54 -8.90 -12.07
CA GLU A 18 1.62 -7.76 -12.97
C GLU A 18 2.46 -6.62 -12.38
N LEU A 19 2.44 -6.42 -11.06
CA LEU A 19 3.34 -5.47 -10.39
C LEU A 19 4.81 -5.90 -10.50
N HIS A 20 5.10 -7.21 -10.49
CA HIS A 20 6.46 -7.70 -10.70
C HIS A 20 6.90 -7.55 -12.16
N GLU A 21 6.04 -7.86 -13.12
CA GLU A 21 6.33 -7.67 -14.54
C GLU A 21 6.66 -6.21 -14.87
N GLU A 22 5.89 -5.27 -14.33
CA GLU A 22 6.11 -3.84 -14.55
C GLU A 22 7.26 -3.25 -13.73
N GLN A 23 7.48 -3.74 -12.49
CA GLN A 23 8.55 -3.26 -11.62
C GLN A 23 9.16 -4.41 -10.78
N PRO A 24 10.12 -5.17 -11.35
CA PRO A 24 10.66 -6.39 -10.73
C PRO A 24 11.53 -6.12 -9.49
N ASN A 25 11.97 -4.87 -9.29
CA ASN A 25 12.79 -4.45 -8.15
C ASN A 25 12.00 -3.62 -7.12
N SER A 26 10.67 -3.79 -7.08
CA SER A 26 9.80 -3.06 -6.15
C SER A 26 10.14 -3.32 -4.68
N THR A 27 9.97 -2.29 -3.85
CA THR A 27 9.94 -2.41 -2.39
C THR A 27 8.49 -2.39 -1.92
N PHE A 28 8.07 -3.46 -1.26
CA PHE A 28 6.77 -3.59 -0.62
C PHE A 28 6.84 -3.04 0.79
N VAL A 29 5.88 -2.19 1.15
CA VAL A 29 5.74 -1.64 2.50
C VAL A 29 4.42 -2.12 3.10
N LEU A 30 4.50 -2.90 4.17
CA LEU A 30 3.34 -3.34 4.94
C LEU A 30 3.29 -2.60 6.27
N ILE A 31 2.16 -1.93 6.54
CA ILE A 31 1.93 -1.22 7.79
C ILE A 31 1.05 -2.08 8.68
N PHE A 32 1.56 -2.41 9.87
CA PHE A 32 0.89 -3.17 10.90
C PHE A 32 0.32 -2.26 11.97
N ARG A 33 -0.72 -2.76 12.62
CA ARG A 33 -1.27 -2.25 13.87
C ARG A 33 -1.92 -3.43 14.59
N PRO A 34 -2.18 -3.33 15.90
CA PRO A 34 -2.92 -4.37 16.62
C PRO A 34 -4.25 -4.71 15.91
N LEU A 35 -4.48 -6.00 15.67
CA LEU A 35 -5.66 -6.49 14.92
C LEU A 35 -6.99 -5.97 15.51
N LYS A 36 -7.08 -5.91 16.84
CA LYS A 36 -8.27 -5.37 17.54
C LYS A 36 -8.56 -3.93 17.13
N ASP A 37 -7.53 -3.11 17.03
CA ASP A 37 -7.71 -1.70 16.67
C ASP A 37 -8.04 -1.55 15.19
N TRP A 38 -7.47 -2.41 14.33
CA TRP A 38 -7.85 -2.49 12.93
C TRP A 38 -9.33 -2.84 12.77
N PHE A 39 -9.83 -3.86 13.49
CA PHE A 39 -11.26 -4.19 13.50
C PHE A 39 -12.11 -3.02 13.99
N ASN A 40 -11.69 -2.35 15.07
CA ASN A 40 -12.37 -1.15 15.55
C ASN A 40 -12.47 -0.09 14.45
N SER A 41 -11.40 0.20 13.73
CA SER A 41 -11.46 1.17 12.62
C SER A 41 -12.39 0.73 11.48
N ILE A 42 -12.41 -0.56 11.13
CA ILE A 42 -13.37 -1.10 10.15
C ILE A 42 -14.80 -0.94 10.65
N ASN A 43 -15.05 -1.22 11.93
CA ASN A 43 -16.38 -1.13 12.53
C ASN A 43 -16.91 0.30 12.58
N HIS A 44 -16.02 1.29 12.74
CA HIS A 44 -16.40 2.70 12.85
C HIS A 44 -16.46 3.43 11.51
N TRP A 45 -15.91 2.88 10.42
CA TRP A 45 -15.96 3.54 9.11
C TRP A 45 -17.27 3.22 8.39
N PRO A 46 -18.18 4.21 8.21
CA PRO A 46 -19.49 3.95 7.61
C PRO A 46 -19.37 3.34 6.20
N GLY A 47 -20.11 2.25 5.99
CA GLY A 47 -20.23 1.55 4.71
C GLY A 47 -18.99 0.74 4.29
N ILE A 48 -17.91 0.65 5.09
CA ILE A 48 -16.71 -0.09 4.68
C ILE A 48 -17.00 -1.59 4.55
N LYS A 49 -17.72 -2.19 5.52
CA LYS A 49 -18.08 -3.62 5.48
C LYS A 49 -18.98 -3.96 4.31
N GLU A 50 -19.94 -3.08 4.02
CA GLU A 50 -20.84 -3.24 2.88
C GLU A 50 -20.05 -3.16 1.56
N ARG A 51 -19.15 -2.18 1.42
CA ARG A 51 -18.27 -2.06 0.26
C ARG A 51 -17.37 -3.30 0.12
N MET A 52 -16.77 -3.77 1.20
CA MET A 52 -15.95 -4.99 1.21
C MET A 52 -16.76 -6.23 0.82
N SER A 53 -18.04 -6.33 1.23
CA SER A 53 -18.91 -7.46 0.87
C SER A 53 -19.40 -7.43 -0.58
N LYS A 54 -19.37 -6.27 -1.24
CA LYS A 54 -19.80 -6.12 -2.63
C LYS A 54 -18.74 -6.62 -3.62
N PHE A 55 -17.50 -6.82 -3.17
CA PHE A 55 -16.39 -7.13 -4.05
C PHE A 55 -15.71 -8.43 -3.67
N THR A 56 -15.44 -9.28 -4.66
CA THR A 56 -14.66 -10.50 -4.47
C THR A 56 -13.22 -10.12 -4.12
N MET A 57 -12.87 -10.26 -2.85
CA MET A 57 -11.49 -10.21 -2.38
C MET A 57 -10.93 -11.64 -2.32
N PRO A 58 -9.79 -11.92 -2.98
CA PRO A 58 -9.19 -13.25 -2.94
C PRO A 58 -8.98 -13.71 -1.49
N GLY A 59 -9.41 -14.93 -1.20
CA GLY A 59 -9.31 -15.54 0.13
C GLY A 59 -10.28 -14.98 1.19
N LEU A 60 -11.07 -13.95 0.89
CA LEU A 60 -12.04 -13.38 1.82
C LEU A 60 -13.46 -13.82 1.47
N VAL A 61 -14.05 -14.68 2.30
CA VAL A 61 -15.46 -15.08 2.18
C VAL A 61 -16.29 -14.28 3.18
N LEU A 62 -16.90 -13.19 2.73
CA LEU A 62 -17.85 -12.40 3.52
C LEU A 62 -19.29 -12.81 3.19
N THR A 63 -19.79 -13.89 3.78
CA THR A 63 -21.26 -14.10 3.79
C THR A 63 -21.91 -13.13 4.78
N LYS A 64 -23.21 -12.82 4.61
CA LYS A 64 -23.96 -11.94 5.53
C LYS A 64 -23.91 -12.42 6.99
N GLN A 65 -23.76 -13.73 7.22
CA GLN A 65 -23.64 -14.36 8.53
C GLN A 65 -22.20 -14.40 9.07
N GLN A 66 -21.18 -14.09 8.27
CA GLN A 66 -19.75 -14.26 8.60
C GLN A 66 -18.96 -12.95 8.70
N GLN A 67 -19.62 -11.80 8.90
CA GLN A 67 -18.98 -10.53 9.23
C GLN A 67 -18.42 -10.51 10.68
N ILE A 68 -17.75 -11.58 11.08
CA ILE A 68 -17.17 -11.78 12.41
C ILE A 68 -15.69 -11.45 12.31
N ASP A 69 -15.19 -10.64 13.25
CA ASP A 69 -13.79 -10.20 13.35
C ASP A 69 -12.77 -11.35 13.17
N ILE A 70 -13.12 -12.58 13.56
CA ILE A 70 -12.26 -13.76 13.38
C ILE A 70 -11.96 -14.10 11.92
N GLN A 71 -12.93 -13.96 11.01
CA GLN A 71 -12.73 -14.25 9.58
C GLN A 71 -11.87 -13.17 8.93
N LEU A 72 -12.13 -11.91 9.28
CA LEU A 72 -11.29 -10.78 8.86
C LEU A 72 -9.86 -10.92 9.39
N GLY A 73 -9.69 -11.40 10.64
CA GLY A 73 -8.38 -11.68 11.21
C GLY A 73 -7.64 -12.80 10.49
N ARG A 74 -8.31 -13.92 10.19
CA ARG A 74 -7.73 -15.01 9.40
C ARG A 74 -7.33 -14.58 8.01
N TRP A 75 -8.20 -13.82 7.34
CA TRP A 75 -7.90 -13.27 6.03
C TRP A 75 -6.70 -12.32 6.07
N TRP A 76 -6.66 -11.40 7.04
CA TRP A 76 -5.52 -10.50 7.23
C TRP A 76 -4.21 -11.27 7.41
N CYS A 77 -4.18 -12.27 8.30
CA CYS A 77 -3.00 -13.12 8.49
C CYS A 77 -2.61 -13.87 7.21
N SER A 78 -3.59 -14.41 6.48
CA SER A 78 -3.35 -15.08 5.20
C SER A 78 -2.77 -14.13 4.16
N HIS A 79 -3.27 -12.89 4.10
CA HIS A 79 -2.77 -11.88 3.18
C HIS A 79 -1.32 -11.49 3.49
N VAL A 80 -0.99 -11.27 4.77
CA VAL A 80 0.39 -10.98 5.21
C VAL A 80 1.35 -12.11 4.83
N ASN A 81 0.96 -13.36 5.10
CA ASN A 81 1.78 -14.51 4.73
C ASN A 81 1.95 -14.63 3.22
N HIS A 82 0.88 -14.40 2.45
CA HIS A 82 0.95 -14.39 0.99
C HIS A 82 1.95 -13.36 0.46
N ILE A 83 1.97 -12.13 1.00
CA ILE A 83 2.95 -11.11 0.60
C ILE A 83 4.38 -11.51 0.99
N ARG A 84 4.59 -12.09 2.18
CA ARG A 84 5.90 -12.58 2.60
C ARG A 84 6.41 -13.70 1.69
N ASP A 85 5.55 -14.65 1.36
CA ASP A 85 5.87 -15.76 0.45
C ASP A 85 6.16 -15.24 -0.97
N TYR A 86 5.38 -14.27 -1.43
CA TYR A 86 5.57 -13.61 -2.71
C TYR A 86 6.93 -12.91 -2.82
N VAL A 87 7.29 -12.08 -1.84
CA VAL A 87 8.60 -11.41 -1.83
C VAL A 87 9.74 -12.42 -1.70
N LYS A 88 9.53 -13.52 -0.94
CA LYS A 88 10.51 -14.62 -0.85
C LYS A 88 10.72 -15.34 -2.19
N GLN A 89 9.66 -15.49 -3.00
CA GLN A 89 9.72 -16.09 -4.33
C GLN A 89 10.53 -15.23 -5.31
N TYR A 90 10.50 -13.91 -5.16
CA TYR A 90 11.21 -12.95 -6.02
C TYR A 90 12.23 -12.14 -5.21
N PRO A 91 13.48 -12.64 -5.04
CA PRO A 91 14.50 -11.97 -4.22
C PRO A 91 14.92 -10.57 -4.67
N SER A 92 14.53 -10.16 -5.89
CA SER A 92 14.68 -8.79 -6.38
C SER A 92 13.76 -7.79 -5.67
N HIS A 93 12.64 -8.27 -5.13
CA HIS A 93 11.76 -7.48 -4.28
C HIS A 93 12.32 -7.34 -2.86
N LYS A 94 11.94 -6.24 -2.21
CA LYS A 94 12.22 -6.00 -0.79
C LYS A 94 10.89 -5.92 -0.04
N LEU A 95 10.88 -6.34 1.22
CA LEU A 95 9.74 -6.18 2.12
C LEU A 95 10.16 -5.37 3.35
N ILE A 96 9.37 -4.35 3.66
CA ILE A 96 9.54 -3.51 4.85
C ILE A 96 8.23 -3.58 5.64
N GLU A 97 8.32 -4.01 6.88
CA GLU A 97 7.18 -4.12 7.80
C GLU A 97 7.32 -3.03 8.88
N LEU A 98 6.30 -2.17 8.98
CA LEU A 98 6.30 -1.01 9.88
C LEU A 98 5.17 -1.13 10.89
N ASP A 99 5.42 -0.74 12.15
CA ASP A 99 4.36 -0.61 13.15
C ASP A 99 3.79 0.82 13.11
N LEU A 100 2.49 0.95 12.90
CA LEU A 100 1.76 2.21 12.89
C LEU A 100 1.91 2.97 14.23
N TYR A 101 2.10 2.26 15.34
CA TYR A 101 2.21 2.86 16.66
C TYR A 101 3.65 3.17 17.06
N ASP A 102 4.65 2.62 16.37
CA ASP A 102 6.04 3.05 16.50
C ASP A 102 6.32 4.21 15.54
N THR A 103 5.82 5.39 15.90
CA THR A 103 5.92 6.56 15.03
C THR A 103 7.36 7.01 14.81
N LYS A 104 8.23 6.83 15.82
CA LYS A 104 9.63 7.25 15.72
C LYS A 104 10.36 6.40 14.68
N THR A 105 10.44 5.08 14.89
CA THR A 105 11.21 4.21 14.00
C THR A 105 10.55 4.11 12.63
N SER A 106 9.22 4.03 12.54
CA SER A 106 8.54 3.99 11.25
C SER A 106 8.76 5.28 10.44
N SER A 107 8.81 6.45 11.09
CA SER A 107 9.12 7.71 10.41
C SER A 107 10.56 7.76 9.90
N GLU A 108 11.54 7.34 10.72
CA GLU A 108 12.96 7.29 10.34
C GLU A 108 13.19 6.34 9.14
N VAL A 109 12.52 5.18 9.13
CA VAL A 109 12.61 4.22 8.02
C VAL A 109 11.99 4.78 6.74
N LEU A 110 10.80 5.40 6.82
CA LEU A 110 10.17 6.02 5.65
C LEU A 110 11.01 7.20 5.12
N ASP A 111 11.61 7.98 6.02
CA ASP A 111 12.51 9.07 5.65
C ASP A 111 13.71 8.55 4.85
N ASP A 112 14.35 7.48 5.33
CA ASP A 112 15.48 6.85 4.66
C ASP A 112 15.13 6.33 3.27
N ILE A 113 13.94 5.73 3.11
CA ILE A 113 13.46 5.19 1.83
C ILE A 113 13.23 6.31 0.81
N PHE A 114 12.63 7.43 1.20
CA PHE A 114 12.16 8.45 0.26
C PHE A 114 13.08 9.67 0.12
N GLN A 115 13.93 9.98 1.11
CA GLN A 115 14.79 11.17 1.09
C GLN A 115 16.22 10.92 0.59
N LYS A 116 16.68 9.67 0.52
CA LYS A 116 18.05 9.33 0.09
C LYS A 116 18.42 9.79 -1.33
N HIS A 117 17.46 10.16 -2.17
CA HIS A 117 17.72 10.71 -3.51
C HIS A 117 18.00 12.22 -3.53
N LYS A 118 17.78 12.99 -2.45
CA LYS A 118 18.03 14.44 -2.45
C LYS A 118 19.50 14.83 -2.25
N LYS A 119 20.37 13.92 -1.78
CA LYS A 119 21.76 14.27 -1.39
C LYS A 119 22.82 14.11 -2.49
N HIS A 120 22.48 13.63 -3.68
CA HIS A 120 23.45 13.41 -4.77
C HIS A 120 23.29 14.33 -5.99
N GLU A 121 22.27 15.20 -6.03
CA GLU A 121 22.08 16.18 -7.12
C GLU A 121 22.45 17.62 -6.74
N ASP A 122 23.02 17.84 -5.56
CA ASP A 122 23.20 19.17 -4.96
C ASP A 122 24.66 19.60 -4.76
N GLU A 123 25.64 18.91 -5.36
CA GLU A 123 27.05 19.36 -5.36
C GLU A 123 27.45 20.14 -6.62
N ASP A 124 26.53 20.42 -7.55
CA ASP A 124 26.89 21.19 -8.75
C ASP A 124 25.76 22.13 -9.22
N SER A 125 25.42 23.15 -8.41
CA SER A 125 24.84 24.41 -8.93
C SER A 125 24.81 25.50 -7.87
N SER A 126 25.92 26.21 -7.80
CA SER A 126 25.97 27.60 -7.35
C SER A 126 25.20 28.48 -8.32
N ASN A 127 23.90 28.70 -8.09
CA ASN A 127 23.22 29.99 -8.32
C ASN A 127 21.74 29.91 -7.94
N GLY A 128 21.29 30.92 -7.19
CA GLY A 128 19.96 30.95 -6.59
C GLY A 128 18.82 30.96 -7.61
N ASN A 129 17.80 30.16 -7.35
CA ASN A 129 16.44 30.62 -7.06
C ASN A 129 15.59 29.39 -6.69
N GLU A 130 14.79 29.51 -5.63
CA GLU A 130 13.70 28.60 -5.23
C GLU A 130 13.83 27.12 -5.62
N LYS A 131 14.44 26.32 -4.74
CA LYS A 131 14.27 24.87 -4.78
C LYS A 131 12.83 24.54 -4.44
N ARG A 132 12.01 24.29 -5.47
CA ARG A 132 10.74 23.60 -5.32
C ARG A 132 11.03 22.25 -4.68
N GLU A 133 10.70 22.13 -3.40
CA GLU A 133 10.57 20.85 -2.72
C GLU A 133 9.61 20.00 -3.56
N SER A 134 10.12 19.09 -4.38
CA SER A 134 9.27 18.11 -5.05
C SER A 134 8.81 17.12 -3.98
N CYS A 135 7.81 17.51 -3.19
CA CYS A 135 7.14 16.61 -2.28
C CYS A 135 6.50 15.50 -3.11
N TRP A 136 6.80 14.26 -2.74
CA TRP A 136 6.23 13.06 -3.33
C TRP A 136 4.69 13.21 -3.40
N GLY A 137 4.10 13.09 -4.60
CA GLY A 137 2.66 13.26 -4.82
C GLY A 137 2.22 14.46 -5.67
N HIS A 138 3.12 15.38 -6.05
CA HIS A 138 2.76 16.54 -6.90
C HIS A 138 2.83 16.28 -8.42
N ALA A 139 3.49 15.22 -8.88
CA ALA A 139 3.57 14.87 -10.29
C ALA A 139 3.23 13.39 -10.49
N ASN A 140 2.16 13.12 -11.25
CA ASN A 140 1.92 11.78 -11.78
C ASN A 140 2.97 11.51 -12.86
N VAL A 141 3.99 10.71 -12.54
CA VAL A 141 5.08 10.34 -13.46
C VAL A 141 4.61 9.41 -14.59
N ASN A 142 3.37 8.94 -14.54
CA ASN A 142 2.78 8.15 -15.61
C ASN A 142 2.43 9.05 -16.82
N LYS A 143 3.37 9.20 -17.75
CA LYS A 143 3.19 9.97 -18.99
C LYS A 143 1.98 9.51 -19.81
N LYS A 144 1.58 8.23 -19.70
CA LYS A 144 0.41 7.68 -20.41
C LYS A 144 -0.92 8.13 -19.80
N ALA A 145 -0.96 8.48 -18.51
CA ALA A 145 -2.15 9.02 -17.87
C ALA A 145 -2.41 10.49 -18.22
N ALA A 146 -1.39 11.20 -18.71
CA ALA A 146 -1.49 12.61 -19.11
C ALA A 146 -2.07 12.82 -20.51
N THR A 147 -2.26 11.75 -21.30
CA THR A 147 -2.62 11.86 -22.74
C THR A 147 -4.10 11.56 -23.03
N THR A 148 -4.96 11.47 -22.02
CA THR A 148 -6.40 11.26 -22.23
C THR A 148 -7.18 12.48 -21.74
N THR A 149 -7.33 13.46 -22.64
CA THR A 149 -8.33 14.54 -22.58
C THR A 149 -8.96 14.67 -23.94
#